data_AF-A0A1R1XJK6-F1
#
_entry.id   AF-A0A1R1XJK6-F1
#
_cell.length_a   1.000
_cell.length_b   1.000
_cell.length_c   1.000
_cell.angle_alpha   90.00
_cell.angle_beta   90.00
_cell.angle_gamma   90.00
#
_symmetry.space_group_name_H-M   'P 1'
#
loop_
_entity.id
_entity.type
_entity.pdbx_description
1 polymer ?
#
loop_
_entity_poly.entity_id
_entity_poly.type
_entity_poly.pdbx_seq_one_letter_code
_entity_poly.pdbx_strand_id
1 'polypeptide(L)'
;MNRFSTLSRAIPKSTSRIHNLTKFNSKKIHTVAPIPYLVENGLKPLYSSETLDRLYNVRQKMLLEKVDEYAKDTEFHDKTLKEIITITSSYPEHAALYNYASQAWNFDFFLQNL
;
A
#
# COMPACT_ATOMS: atom_id res chain seq x y z
N MET A 1 48.71 48.87 33.61
CA MET A 1 47.27 49.21 33.74
C MET A 1 46.50 48.31 32.80
N ASN A 2 45.84 47.27 33.34
CA ASN A 2 44.38 47.10 33.41
C ASN A 2 43.73 46.77 32.04
N ARG A 3 42.88 45.77 31.81
CA ARG A 3 42.14 44.80 32.65
C ARG A 3 41.47 43.77 31.71
N PHE A 4 41.29 42.54 32.22
CA PHE A 4 40.27 41.50 31.96
C PHE A 4 39.40 41.54 30.67
N SER A 5 39.27 40.40 29.98
CA SER A 5 38.09 39.51 30.19
C SER A 5 38.10 38.29 29.25
N THR A 6 37.90 37.12 29.84
CA THR A 6 37.60 35.86 29.18
C THR A 6 36.14 35.87 28.70
N LEU A 7 35.89 35.57 27.43
CA LEU A 7 34.56 35.21 26.96
C LEU A 7 34.58 33.75 26.49
N SER A 8 34.13 32.88 27.39
CA SER A 8 33.74 31.51 27.10
C SER A 8 32.54 31.54 26.16
N ARG A 9 32.70 31.07 24.91
CA ARG A 9 31.56 30.90 24.00
C ARG A 9 31.12 29.45 24.04
N ALA A 10 30.05 29.22 24.80
CA ALA A 10 29.38 27.94 24.92
C ALA A 10 28.88 27.43 23.56
N ILE A 11 28.98 26.11 23.38
CA ILE A 11 28.43 25.33 22.26
C ILE A 11 26.91 25.29 22.43
N PRO A 12 26.08 25.82 21.51
CA PRO A 12 24.68 25.46 21.50
C PRO A 12 24.55 24.04 20.95
N LYS A 13 24.23 23.09 21.82
CA LYS A 13 23.74 21.77 21.42
C LYS A 13 22.44 22.00 20.63
N SER A 14 22.51 21.84 19.32
CA SER A 14 21.34 21.92 18.45
C SER A 14 20.31 20.89 18.94
N THR A 15 19.20 21.43 19.43
CA THR A 15 18.02 20.75 19.94
C THR A 15 17.57 19.67 18.97
N SER A 16 17.42 18.45 19.50
CA SER A 16 16.74 17.33 18.85
C SER A 16 15.38 17.78 18.36
N ARG A 17 15.24 17.88 17.03
CA ARG A 17 13.95 18.10 16.39
C ARG A 17 13.11 16.85 16.64
N ILE A 18 12.18 16.94 17.60
CA ILE A 18 11.18 15.90 17.83
C ILE A 18 10.25 15.90 16.61
N HIS A 19 10.35 14.87 15.79
CA HIS A 19 9.40 14.65 14.70
C HIS A 19 8.28 13.80 15.28
N ASN A 20 7.25 14.46 15.80
CA ASN A 20 5.97 13.80 16.06
C ASN A 20 5.34 13.47 14.71
N LEU A 21 5.70 12.32 14.15
CA LEU A 21 4.97 11.71 13.05
C LEU A 21 3.63 11.24 13.62
N THR A 22 2.64 12.13 13.56
CA THR A 22 1.24 11.76 13.72
C THR A 22 0.97 10.57 12.81
N LYS A 23 0.62 9.44 13.43
CA LYS A 23 0.27 8.21 12.73
C LYS A 23 -1.03 8.47 11.97
N PHE A 24 -0.89 8.98 10.74
CA PHE A 24 -2.02 9.13 9.82
C PHE A 24 -2.57 7.74 9.57
N ASN A 25 -3.78 7.51 10.07
CA ASN A 25 -4.54 6.30 9.80
C ASN A 25 -5.00 6.41 8.34
N SER A 26 -4.15 6.00 7.40
CA SER A 26 -4.53 5.98 5.98
C SER A 26 -5.68 5.00 5.83
N LYS A 27 -6.85 5.52 5.47
CA LYS A 27 -8.01 4.71 5.13
C LYS A 27 -7.60 3.76 4.00
N LYS A 28 -7.70 2.44 4.21
CA LYS A 28 -7.56 1.48 3.12
C LYS A 28 -8.74 1.66 2.18
N ILE A 29 -8.46 1.89 0.91
CA ILE A 29 -9.47 2.19 -0.11
C ILE A 29 -9.83 0.91 -0.83
N HIS A 30 -8.83 0.08 -1.13
CA HIS A 30 -9.03 -1.18 -1.81
C HIS A 30 -9.20 -2.34 -0.82
N THR A 31 -10.34 -3.03 -0.91
CA THR A 31 -10.66 -4.21 -0.10
C THR A 31 -11.04 -5.40 -0.97
N VAL A 32 -10.78 -6.60 -0.48
CA VAL A 32 -11.12 -7.84 -1.19
C VAL A 32 -12.65 -7.94 -1.34
N ALA A 33 -13.14 -8.18 -2.55
CA ALA A 33 -14.56 -8.39 -2.81
C ALA A 33 -14.97 -9.83 -2.45
N PRO A 34 -16.20 -10.06 -1.96
CA PRO A 34 -16.69 -11.42 -1.69
C PRO A 34 -16.73 -12.25 -2.98
N ILE A 35 -16.35 -13.52 -2.88
CA ILE A 35 -16.39 -14.52 -3.97
C ILE A 35 -17.65 -15.40 -3.84
N PRO A 36 -18.14 -16.05 -4.92
CA PRO A 36 -19.44 -16.76 -4.93
C PRO A 36 -19.44 -18.10 -4.18
N TYR A 37 -18.33 -18.50 -3.58
CA TYR A 37 -18.17 -19.77 -2.88
C TYR A 37 -17.40 -19.58 -1.55
N LEU A 38 -17.56 -20.52 -0.63
CA LEU A 38 -16.92 -20.46 0.68
C LEU A 38 -15.48 -21.00 0.62
N VAL A 39 -14.53 -20.17 1.05
CA VAL A 39 -13.09 -20.51 1.08
C VAL A 39 -12.81 -21.77 1.91
N GLU A 40 -13.51 -21.94 3.04
CA GLU A 40 -13.35 -23.09 3.95
C GLU A 40 -13.63 -24.44 3.28
N ASN A 41 -14.46 -24.47 2.24
CA ASN A 41 -14.78 -25.69 1.50
C ASN A 41 -13.72 -26.03 0.45
N GLY A 42 -12.82 -25.09 0.13
CA GLY A 42 -11.97 -25.18 -1.06
C GLY A 42 -12.78 -25.15 -2.35
N LEU A 43 -12.14 -25.52 -3.46
CA LEU A 43 -12.78 -25.60 -4.77
C LEU A 43 -12.27 -26.83 -5.52
N LYS A 44 -12.76 -28.02 -5.15
CA LYS A 44 -12.32 -29.28 -5.75
C LYS A 44 -12.83 -29.43 -7.19
N PRO A 45 -12.05 -30.03 -8.11
CA PRO A 45 -10.73 -30.63 -7.90
C PRO A 45 -9.55 -29.63 -7.98
N LEU A 46 -9.82 -28.35 -8.24
CA LEU A 46 -8.80 -27.35 -8.56
C LEU A 46 -7.96 -26.94 -7.34
N TYR A 47 -8.61 -26.60 -6.22
CA TYR A 47 -7.96 -26.03 -5.05
C TYR A 47 -8.44 -26.69 -3.75
N SER A 48 -7.48 -26.96 -2.85
CA SER A 48 -7.78 -27.19 -1.43
C SER A 48 -8.27 -25.91 -0.76
N SER A 49 -8.91 -26.03 0.40
CA SER A 49 -9.30 -24.87 1.23
C SER A 49 -8.09 -24.02 1.61
N GLU A 50 -6.97 -24.64 1.97
CA GLU A 50 -5.71 -23.94 2.26
C GLU A 50 -5.18 -23.15 1.06
N THR A 51 -5.19 -23.75 -0.14
CA THR A 51 -4.73 -23.05 -1.34
C THR A 51 -5.64 -21.87 -1.66
N LEU A 52 -6.96 -22.08 -1.59
CA LEU A 52 -7.93 -21.04 -1.87
C LEU A 52 -7.85 -19.89 -0.84
N ASP A 53 -7.61 -20.20 0.44
CA ASP A 53 -7.37 -19.20 1.47
C ASP A 53 -6.14 -18.35 1.19
N ARG A 54 -5.02 -18.98 0.80
CA ARG A 54 -3.81 -18.25 0.42
C ARG A 54 -4.01 -17.38 -0.83
N LEU A 55 -4.82 -17.82 -1.79
CA LEU A 55 -5.16 -17.02 -2.95
C LEU A 55 -6.01 -15.81 -2.53
N TYR A 56 -7.14 -16.05 -1.87
CA TYR A 56 -8.13 -15.03 -1.56
C TYR A 56 -7.72 -14.09 -0.40
N ASN A 57 -7.40 -14.65 0.78
CA ASN A 57 -7.16 -13.85 1.99
C ASN A 57 -5.73 -13.31 2.10
N VAL A 58 -4.76 -13.91 1.42
CA VAL A 58 -3.36 -13.49 1.48
C VAL A 58 -2.92 -12.78 0.20
N ARG A 59 -2.98 -13.45 -0.96
CA ARG A 59 -2.43 -12.90 -2.21
C ARG A 59 -3.24 -11.70 -2.70
N GLN A 60 -4.56 -11.80 -2.78
CA GLN A 60 -5.40 -10.69 -3.25
C GLN A 60 -5.32 -9.50 -2.30
N LYS A 61 -5.38 -9.74 -0.98
CA LYS A 61 -5.22 -8.68 0.02
C LYS A 61 -3.88 -7.95 -0.11
N MET A 62 -2.77 -8.69 -0.28
CA MET A 62 -1.45 -8.07 -0.45
C MET A 62 -1.38 -7.22 -1.72
N LEU A 63 -2.01 -7.65 -2.82
CA LEU A 63 -2.06 -6.85 -4.05
C LEU A 63 -2.76 -5.50 -3.81
N LEU A 64 -3.92 -5.52 -3.16
CA LEU A 64 -4.69 -4.30 -2.86
C LEU A 64 -3.94 -3.39 -1.87
N GLU A 65 -3.29 -3.96 -0.86
CA GLU A 65 -2.44 -3.20 0.08
C GLU A 65 -1.28 -2.51 -0.63
N LYS A 66 -0.68 -3.16 -1.64
CA LYS A 66 0.36 -2.52 -2.45
C LYS A 66 -0.19 -1.41 -3.33
N VAL A 67 -1.39 -1.57 -3.90
CA VAL A 67 -2.04 -0.47 -4.64
C VAL A 67 -2.23 0.74 -3.72
N ASP A 68 -2.82 0.55 -2.54
CA ASP A 68 -3.03 1.62 -1.55
C ASP A 68 -1.69 2.29 -1.16
N GLU A 69 -0.62 1.51 -0.97
CA GLU A 69 0.72 2.01 -0.63
C GLU A 69 1.30 2.91 -1.72
N TYR A 70 1.22 2.49 -3.00
CA TYR A 70 1.74 3.27 -4.13
C TYR A 70 0.84 4.45 -4.53
N ALA A 71 -0.46 4.36 -4.27
CA ALA A 71 -1.42 5.42 -4.54
C ALA A 71 -1.46 6.49 -3.44
N LYS A 72 -0.91 6.19 -2.25
CA LYS A 72 -0.90 7.09 -1.11
C LYS A 72 -0.25 8.43 -1.42
N ASP A 73 -0.91 9.52 -1.01
CA ASP A 73 -0.44 10.89 -1.19
C ASP A 73 -0.20 11.28 -2.67
N THR A 74 -0.86 10.57 -3.60
CA THR A 74 -0.87 10.86 -5.04
C THR A 74 -2.29 11.14 -5.53
N GLU A 75 -2.44 11.55 -6.78
CA GLU A 75 -3.74 11.70 -7.43
C GLU A 75 -4.52 10.38 -7.59
N PHE A 76 -3.85 9.24 -7.41
CA PHE A 76 -4.43 7.91 -7.56
C PHE A 76 -5.14 7.42 -6.30
N HIS A 77 -4.96 8.08 -5.15
CA HIS A 77 -5.43 7.62 -3.84
C HIS A 77 -6.91 7.20 -3.88
N ASP A 78 -7.80 8.05 -4.36
CA ASP A 78 -9.25 7.79 -4.37
C ASP A 78 -9.77 7.15 -5.67
N LYS A 79 -8.88 6.66 -6.54
CA LYS A 79 -9.25 6.06 -7.82
C LYS A 79 -9.53 4.57 -7.68
N THR A 80 -10.43 4.04 -8.51
CA THR A 80 -10.65 2.60 -8.64
C THR A 80 -9.47 1.91 -9.32
N LEU A 81 -9.33 0.59 -9.15
CA LEU A 81 -8.30 -0.20 -9.85
C LEU A 81 -8.32 0.02 -11.37
N LYS A 82 -9.51 0.07 -11.98
CA LYS A 82 -9.67 0.24 -13.43
C LYS A 82 -9.23 1.63 -13.89
N GLU A 83 -9.53 2.67 -13.14
CA GLU A 83 -9.06 4.03 -13.43
C GLU A 83 -7.53 4.11 -13.29
N ILE A 84 -6.98 3.54 -12.22
CA ILE A 84 -5.52 3.46 -12.01
C ILE A 84 -4.86 2.78 -13.20
N ILE A 85 -5.32 1.57 -13.58
CA ILE A 85 -4.77 0.81 -14.73
C ILE A 85 -4.84 1.64 -16.01
N THR A 86 -6.00 2.27 -16.28
CA THR A 86 -6.22 3.04 -17.50
C THR A 86 -5.27 4.24 -17.58
N ILE A 87 -5.19 5.03 -16.50
CA ILE A 87 -4.37 6.24 -16.44
C ILE A 87 -2.89 5.88 -16.49
N THR A 88 -2.44 4.86 -15.75
CA THR A 88 -1.02 4.51 -15.62
C THR A 88 -0.46 3.66 -16.76
N SER A 89 -1.31 3.12 -17.63
CA SER A 89 -0.94 2.17 -18.71
C SER A 89 0.19 2.60 -19.64
N SER A 90 0.33 3.91 -19.88
CA SER A 90 1.28 4.47 -20.87
C SER A 90 2.47 5.19 -20.24
N TYR A 91 2.58 5.15 -18.90
CA TYR A 91 3.53 5.96 -18.13
C TYR A 91 4.50 5.06 -17.34
N PRO A 92 5.73 4.85 -17.83
CA PRO A 92 6.71 3.97 -17.19
C PRO A 92 7.03 4.31 -15.73
N GLU A 93 6.94 5.58 -15.35
CA GLU A 93 7.09 6.06 -13.97
C GLU A 93 6.05 5.48 -13.01
N HIS A 94 4.91 5.03 -13.53
CA HIS A 94 3.83 4.41 -12.77
C HIS A 94 3.80 2.88 -12.90
N ALA A 95 4.83 2.26 -13.50
CA ALA A 95 4.85 0.83 -13.78
C ALA A 95 4.56 -0.05 -12.55
N ALA A 96 5.09 0.30 -11.36
CA ALA A 96 4.82 -0.46 -10.15
C ALA A 96 3.32 -0.43 -9.77
N LEU A 97 2.72 0.75 -9.74
CA LEU A 97 1.30 0.94 -9.43
C LEU A 97 0.41 0.23 -10.47
N TYR A 98 0.72 0.42 -11.76
CA TYR A 98 0.04 -0.27 -12.86
C TYR A 98 0.08 -1.80 -12.68
N ASN A 99 1.26 -2.35 -12.38
CA ASN A 99 1.46 -3.79 -12.23
C ASN A 99 0.67 -4.35 -11.05
N TYR A 100 0.66 -3.69 -9.89
CA TYR A 100 -0.12 -4.15 -8.75
C TYR A 100 -1.63 -4.02 -8.97
N ALA A 101 -2.09 -2.91 -9.56
CA ALA A 101 -3.50 -2.69 -9.84
C ALA A 101 -4.02 -3.68 -10.88
N SER A 102 -3.28 -3.92 -11.97
CA SER A 102 -3.66 -4.89 -13.01
C SER A 102 -3.68 -6.33 -12.48
N GLN A 103 -2.69 -6.72 -11.67
CA GLN A 103 -2.72 -8.03 -11.01
C GLN A 103 -3.91 -8.16 -10.07
N ALA A 104 -4.21 -7.15 -9.25
CA ALA A 104 -5.34 -7.16 -8.34
C ALA A 104 -6.67 -7.31 -9.09
N TRP A 105 -6.83 -6.57 -10.19
CA TRP A 105 -8.04 -6.61 -11.01
C TRP A 105 -8.20 -7.94 -11.74
N ASN A 106 -7.13 -8.45 -12.37
CA ASN A 106 -7.14 -9.74 -13.07
C ASN A 106 -7.42 -10.89 -12.10
N PHE A 107 -6.86 -10.83 -10.89
CA PHE A 107 -6.99 -11.90 -9.90
C PHE A 107 -8.38 -11.89 -9.25
N ASP A 108 -8.96 -10.72 -9.00
CA ASP A 108 -10.37 -10.60 -8.62
C ASP A 108 -11.27 -11.21 -9.69
N PHE A 109 -11.10 -10.81 -10.95
CA PHE A 109 -11.86 -11.36 -12.07
C PHE A 109 -11.73 -12.89 -12.15
N PHE A 110 -10.52 -13.43 -12.00
CA PHE A 110 -10.30 -14.87 -11.98
C PHE A 110 -11.08 -15.56 -10.86
N LEU A 111 -10.97 -15.10 -9.61
CA LEU A 111 -11.67 -15.71 -8.47
C LEU A 111 -13.19 -15.59 -8.56
N GLN A 112 -13.72 -14.51 -9.14
CA GLN A 112 -15.17 -14.34 -9.34
C GLN A 112 -15.76 -15.32 -10.37
N ASN A 113 -14.91 -15.88 -11.25
CA ASN A 113 -15.34 -16.74 -12.36
C ASN A 113 -14.86 -18.20 -12.21
N LEU A 114 -14.40 -18.58 -11.02
CA LEU A 114 -14.10 -19.97 -10.64
C LEU A 114 -15.34 -20.68 -10.11
#